data_AF-A0A1W2C5E6-F1
#
_entry.id   AF-A0A1W2C5E6-F1
#
_cell.length_a   1.000
_cell.length_b   1.000
_cell.length_c   1.000
_cell.angle_alpha   90.00
_cell.angle_beta   90.00
_cell.angle_gamma   90.00
#
_symmetry.space_group_name_H-M   'P 1'
#
loop_
_entity.id
_entity.type
_entity.pdbx_description
1 polymer ?
#
loop_
_entity_poly.entity_id
_entity_poly.type
_entity_poly.pdbx_seq_one_letter_code
_entity_poly.pdbx_strand_id
1 'polypeptide(L)'
;MSIIDTDPNQLALLMTLIAISFSEDRDPNEVNIVGNVIITIGSIMVTIAAQKLAQESDQKTNRQNHQSPQNIQQQIDQLQAQIDQLRQ
;
A
#
# COMPACT_ATOMS: atom_id res chain seq x y z
N MET A 1 8.89 17.74 10.48
CA MET A 1 7.79 17.16 11.27
C MET A 1 6.65 16.93 10.30
N SER A 2 6.30 15.67 10.03
CA SER A 2 5.22 15.36 9.09
C SER A 2 3.88 15.62 9.77
N ILE A 3 2.90 16.14 9.05
CA ILE A 3 1.52 16.27 9.56
C ILE A 3 0.97 14.89 9.97
N ILE A 4 1.54 13.82 9.40
CA ILE A 4 1.19 12.41 9.61
C ILE A 4 1.75 11.86 10.94
N ASP A 5 2.74 12.51 11.57
CA ASP A 5 3.33 12.08 12.85
C ASP A 5 2.60 12.69 14.08
N THR A 6 1.45 13.32 13.84
CA THR A 6 0.65 14.01 14.88
C THR A 6 -0.33 13.05 15.53
N ASP A 7 -0.60 13.23 16.83
CA ASP A 7 -1.64 12.49 17.55
C ASP A 7 -2.99 12.53 16.79
N PRO A 8 -3.70 11.38 16.62
CA PRO A 8 -4.94 11.34 15.85
C PRO A 8 -6.02 12.31 16.33
N ASN A 9 -6.12 12.57 17.63
CA ASN A 9 -7.12 13.49 18.17
C ASN A 9 -6.74 14.95 17.89
N GLN A 10 -5.45 15.29 17.97
CA GLN A 10 -4.96 16.62 17.59
C GLN A 10 -5.13 16.88 16.09
N LEU A 11 -4.88 15.86 15.26
CA LEU A 11 -5.10 15.96 13.82
C LEU A 11 -6.59 16.13 13.50
N ALA A 12 -7.47 15.35 14.15
CA ALA A 12 -8.91 15.48 13.99
C ALA A 12 -9.39 16.89 14.39
N LEU A 13 -8.94 17.39 15.53
CA LEU A 13 -9.26 18.75 15.99
C LEU A 13 -8.81 19.80 14.98
N LEU A 14 -7.58 19.71 14.47
CA LEU A 14 -7.06 20.62 13.47
C LEU A 14 -7.90 20.60 12.17
N MET A 15 -8.26 19.40 11.69
CA MET A 15 -9.09 19.26 10.49
C MET A 15 -10.49 19.81 10.69
N THR A 16 -11.07 19.65 11.88
CA THR A 16 -12.35 20.28 12.24
C THR A 16 -12.25 21.80 12.21
N LEU A 17 -11.20 22.39 12.79
CA LEU A 17 -10.98 23.84 12.75
C LEU A 17 -10.83 24.35 11.31
N ILE A 18 -10.05 23.65 10.48
CA ILE A 18 -9.91 23.98 9.06
C ILE A 18 -11.27 23.91 8.36
N ALA A 19 -12.06 22.85 8.57
CA ALA A 19 -13.38 22.71 7.95
C ALA A 19 -14.34 23.84 8.35
N ILE A 20 -14.34 24.25 9.63
CA ILE A 20 -15.14 25.38 10.12
C ILE A 20 -14.70 26.67 9.42
N SER A 21 -13.40 26.99 9.43
CA SER A 21 -12.88 28.20 8.78
C SER A 21 -13.11 28.22 7.27
N PHE A 22 -13.06 27.06 6.59
CA PHE A 22 -13.37 26.96 5.17
C PHE A 22 -14.85 27.17 4.86
N SER A 23 -15.73 26.90 5.83
CA SER A 23 -17.18 27.02 5.70
C SER A 23 -17.71 28.38 6.13
N GLU A 24 -16.90 29.19 6.80
CA GLU A 24 -17.25 30.53 7.25
C GLU A 24 -17.60 31.43 6.06
N ASP A 25 -18.68 32.21 6.20
CA ASP A 25 -19.23 33.12 5.18
C ASP A 25 -19.60 32.49 3.82
N ARG A 26 -19.70 31.15 3.73
CA ARG A 26 -20.13 30.42 2.53
C ARG A 26 -21.55 29.92 2.64
N ASP A 27 -22.24 29.85 1.51
CA ASP A 27 -23.56 29.22 1.48
C ASP A 27 -23.45 27.68 1.50
N PRO A 28 -24.51 26.97 1.92
CA PRO A 28 -24.48 25.52 2.03
C PRO A 28 -24.10 24.78 0.75
N ASN A 29 -24.39 25.33 -0.45
CA ASN A 29 -24.01 24.69 -1.70
C ASN A 29 -22.50 24.78 -1.95
N GLU A 30 -21.89 25.93 -1.68
CA GLU A 30 -20.44 26.10 -1.79
C GLU A 30 -19.69 25.17 -0.84
N VAL A 31 -20.13 25.08 0.42
CA VAL A 31 -19.54 24.17 1.42
C VAL A 31 -19.67 22.71 0.96
N ASN A 32 -20.82 22.32 0.43
CA ASN A 32 -21.07 20.96 -0.08
C ASN A 32 -20.14 20.63 -1.27
N ILE A 33 -19.97 21.56 -2.21
CA ILE A 33 -19.05 21.38 -3.35
C ILE A 33 -17.62 21.17 -2.85
N VAL A 34 -17.12 22.03 -1.96
CA VAL A 34 -15.75 21.92 -1.43
C VAL A 34 -15.56 20.63 -0.63
N GLY A 35 -16.53 20.26 0.20
CA GLY A 35 -16.52 18.99 0.94
C GLY A 35 -16.45 17.78 0.02
N ASN A 36 -17.26 17.76 -1.04
CA ASN A 36 -17.24 16.67 -2.03
C ASN A 36 -15.91 16.58 -2.79
N VAL A 37 -15.26 17.71 -3.08
CA VAL A 37 -13.91 17.71 -3.69
C VAL A 37 -12.91 17.03 -2.76
N ILE A 38 -12.89 17.39 -1.46
CA ILE A 38 -11.97 16.81 -0.47
C ILE A 38 -12.23 15.30 -0.31
N ILE A 39 -13.49 14.88 -0.19
CA ILE A 39 -13.89 13.46 -0.08
C ILE A 39 -13.43 12.67 -1.31
N THR A 40 -13.62 13.24 -2.50
CA THR A 40 -13.24 12.60 -3.77
C THR A 40 -11.73 12.40 -3.86
N ILE A 41 -10.94 13.42 -3.52
CA ILE A 41 -9.47 13.33 -3.50
C ILE A 41 -9.03 12.22 -2.53
N GLY A 42 -9.56 12.20 -1.31
CA GLY A 42 -9.24 11.17 -0.32
C GLY A 42 -9.58 9.76 -0.81
N SER A 43 -10.74 9.59 -1.43
CA SER A 43 -11.19 8.30 -1.98
C SER A 43 -10.28 7.81 -3.11
N ILE A 44 -9.86 8.71 -4.00
CA ILE A 44 -8.91 8.39 -5.08
C ILE A 44 -7.55 8.00 -4.50
N MET A 45 -7.04 8.70 -3.49
CA MET A 45 -5.77 8.36 -2.83
C MET A 45 -5.81 6.96 -2.19
N VAL A 46 -6.89 6.62 -1.49
CA VAL A 46 -7.07 5.28 -0.90
C VAL A 46 -7.15 4.23 -2.01
N THR A 47 -7.84 4.51 -3.11
CA THR A 47 -7.92 3.61 -4.27
C THR A 47 -6.54 3.36 -4.88
N ILE A 48 -5.73 4.41 -5.08
CA ILE A 48 -4.36 4.30 -5.58
C ILE A 48 -3.49 3.47 -4.63
N ALA A 49 -3.62 3.69 -3.31
CA ALA A 49 -2.88 2.92 -2.32
C ALA A 49 -3.26 1.42 -2.37
N ALA A 50 -4.56 1.10 -2.47
CA ALA A 50 -5.03 -0.27 -2.62
C ALA A 50 -4.49 -0.93 -3.91
N GLN A 51 -4.48 -0.19 -5.02
CA GLN A 51 -3.91 -0.68 -6.28
C GLN A 51 -2.41 -0.97 -6.16
N LYS A 52 -1.63 -0.09 -5.51
CA LYS A 52 -0.19 -0.30 -5.27
C LYS A 52 0.06 -1.53 -4.40
N LEU A 53 -0.69 -1.69 -3.32
CA LEU A 53 -0.56 -2.84 -2.42
C LEU A 53 -0.88 -4.17 -3.14
N ALA A 54 -1.89 -4.18 -4.00
CA ALA A 54 -2.24 -5.35 -4.80
C ALA A 54 -1.10 -5.73 -5.78
N GLN A 55 -0.49 -4.75 -6.44
CA GLN A 55 0.66 -5.00 -7.32
C GLN A 55 1.89 -5.52 -6.57
N GLU A 56 2.15 -5.02 -5.36
CA GLU A 56 3.24 -5.53 -4.51
C GLU A 56 3.01 -7.00 -4.09
N SER A 57 1.76 -7.39 -3.79
CA SER A 57 1.44 -8.80 -3.51
C SER A 57 1.64 -9.72 -4.71
N ASP A 58 1.31 -9.26 -5.92
CA ASP A 58 1.52 -10.03 -7.15
C ASP A 58 3.02 -10.18 -7.46
N GLN A 59 3.82 -9.14 -7.23
CA GLN A 59 5.27 -9.22 -7.39
C GLN A 59 5.94 -10.14 -6.36
N LYS A 60 5.49 -10.13 -5.10
CA LYS A 60 5.98 -11.06 -4.08
C LYS A 60 5.67 -12.50 -4.46
N THR A 61 4.44 -12.77 -4.91
CA THR A 61 4.02 -14.11 -5.39
C THR A 61 4.84 -14.56 -6.59
N ASN A 62 5.09 -13.68 -7.57
CA ASN A 62 5.88 -14.02 -8.76
C ASN A 62 7.36 -14.27 -8.45
N ARG A 63 7.98 -13.53 -7.53
CA ARG A 63 9.36 -13.83 -7.09
C ARG A 63 9.45 -15.17 -6.38
N GLN A 64 8.48 -15.48 -5.52
CA GLN A 64 8.45 -16.73 -4.77
C GLN A 64 8.24 -17.95 -5.68
N ASN A 65 7.42 -17.82 -6.73
CA ASN A 65 7.22 -18.87 -7.74
C ASN A 65 8.42 -19.08 -8.67
N HIS A 66 9.31 -18.10 -8.85
CA HIS A 66 10.53 -18.28 -9.67
C HIS A 66 11.72 -18.83 -8.87
N GLN A 67 11.74 -18.65 -7.54
CA GLN A 67 12.80 -19.18 -6.68
C GLN A 67 12.59 -20.67 -6.33
N SER A 68 11.35 -21.14 -6.22
CA SER A 68 11.06 -22.54 -5.90
C SER A 68 11.56 -23.55 -6.95
N PRO A 69 11.38 -23.34 -8.27
CA PRO A 69 11.88 -24.27 -9.30
C PRO A 69 13.41 -24.33 -9.34
N GLN A 70 14.09 -23.19 -9.13
CA GLN A 70 15.56 -23.14 -9.11
C GLN A 70 16.14 -23.90 -7.92
N ASN A 71 15.55 -23.76 -6.73
CA ASN A 71 15.99 -24.49 -5.54
C ASN A 71 15.78 -26.01 -5.69
N ILE A 72 14.67 -26.44 -6.30
CA ILE A 72 14.41 -27.87 -6.53
C ILE A 72 15.40 -28.43 -7.55
N GLN A 73 15.70 -27.71 -8.64
CA GLN A 73 16.68 -28.16 -9.63
C GLN A 73 18.08 -28.29 -9.01
N GLN A 74 18.51 -27.30 -8.22
CA GLN A 74 19.79 -27.36 -7.51
C GLN A 74 19.86 -28.53 -6.52
N GLN A 75 18.77 -28.85 -5.83
CA GLN A 75 18.70 -30.02 -4.94
C GLN A 75 18.78 -31.33 -5.71
N ILE A 76 18.14 -31.44 -6.87
CA ILE A 76 18.23 -32.62 -7.74
C ILE A 76 19.66 -32.81 -8.23
N ASP A 77 20.31 -31.75 -8.70
CA ASP A 77 21.69 -31.80 -9.20
C ASP A 77 22.68 -32.23 -8.08
N GLN A 78 22.48 -31.72 -6.86
CA GLN A 78 23.28 -32.12 -5.70
C GLN A 78 23.09 -33.59 -5.31
N LEU A 79 21.85 -34.09 -5.35
CA LEU A 79 21.56 -35.50 -5.06
C LEU A 79 22.17 -36.41 -6.12
N GLN A 80 22.12 -36.02 -7.41
CA GLN A 80 22.77 -36.76 -8.48
C GLN A 80 24.29 -36.83 -8.29
N ALA A 81 24.94 -35.72 -7.94
CA ALA A 81 26.37 -35.72 -7.65
C ALA A 81 26.74 -36.65 -6.47
N GLN A 82 25.91 -36.72 -5.43
CA GLN A 82 26.13 -37.63 -4.30
C GLN A 82 25.95 -39.10 -4.70
N ILE A 83 24.95 -39.41 -5.52
CA ILE A 83 24.76 -40.77 -6.05
C ILE A 83 25.96 -41.19 -6.89
N ASP A 84 26.47 -40.30 -7.75
CA ASP A 84 27.62 -40.60 -8.60
C ASP A 84 28.92 -40.82 -7.79
N GLN A 85 29.09 -40.11 -6.67
CA GLN A 85 30.20 -40.33 -5.74
C GLN A 85 30.12 -41.69 -5.02
N LEU A 86 28.92 -42.19 -4.73
CA LEU A 86 28.73 -43.49 -4.10
C LEU A 86 28.88 -44.68 -5.07
N ARG A 87 28.87 -44.41 -6.38
CA ARG A 87 29.01 -45.43 -7.43
C ARG A 87 30.46 -45.63 -7.89
N GLN A 88 31.40 -44.79 -7.44
CA GLN A 88 32.84 -44.95 -7.65
C GLN A 88 33.46 -45.72 -6.48
#